data_AF-A0A958HAV9-F1
#
_entry.id   AF-A0A958HAV9-F1
#
_cell.length_a   1.000
_cell.length_b   1.000
_cell.length_c   1.000
_cell.angle_alpha   90.00
_cell.angle_beta   90.00
_cell.angle_gamma   90.00
#
_symmetry.space_group_name_H-M   'P 1'
#
loop_
_entity.id
_entity.type
_entity.pdbx_description
1 polymer ?
#
loop_
_entity_poly.entity_id
_entity_poly.type
_entity_poly.pdbx_seq_one_letter_code
_entity_poly.pdbx_strand_id
1 'polypeptide(L)'
;MTVQVGEIATVTRVFTQQDFDRFAALSGDDNPIHVDPAFAARSKFGRTVAHGMLLYSAVSSTLSSRWPHLGCKQLVQELKFPAPTYADQTVEIRTEVIAVMHSDGLAELATEVVQRDGAYGLKGKMLVRLPGSSAFQLQTGGPGGDASALSSEMLRHLAVGQRASLQRRFSAADLVDYADLAGERCPVFSDADRARQAGFADTPVPGALLGGLFSTLLGTRLPGPGTNYLKQRLEFPSPAYPEQDLLAEVEIVRIRADKQLVNLATRCTTSSGLTVCQGEALVLVSDVS
;
A
#
# COMPACT_ATOMS: atom_id res chain seq x y z
N MET A 1 22.98 -6.62 -15.12
CA MET A 1 23.23 -5.30 -14.49
C MET A 1 23.11 -5.49 -12.99
N THR A 2 24.09 -5.06 -12.21
CA THR A 2 24.17 -5.35 -10.77
C THR A 2 23.66 -4.13 -9.99
N VAL A 3 22.71 -4.34 -9.09
CA VAL A 3 22.18 -3.30 -8.19
C VAL A 3 23.24 -2.98 -7.12
N GLN A 4 23.45 -1.68 -6.83
CA GLN A 4 24.46 -1.25 -5.86
C GLN A 4 23.84 -0.38 -4.75
N VAL A 5 24.40 -0.49 -3.55
CA VAL A 5 24.03 0.38 -2.42
C VAL A 5 24.33 1.84 -2.75
N GLY A 6 23.40 2.73 -2.41
CA GLY A 6 23.47 4.17 -2.67
C GLY A 6 22.95 4.60 -4.04
N GLU A 7 22.54 3.66 -4.90
CA GLU A 7 21.86 4.01 -6.14
C GLU A 7 20.46 4.57 -5.85
N ILE A 8 20.11 5.67 -6.54
CA ILE A 8 18.87 6.42 -6.32
C ILE A 8 18.07 6.53 -7.62
N ALA A 9 16.75 6.45 -7.51
CA ALA A 9 15.82 6.88 -8.55
C ALA A 9 14.88 7.96 -8.00
N THR A 10 14.67 9.02 -8.79
CA THR A 10 13.84 10.15 -8.40
C THR A 10 12.93 10.57 -9.55
N VAL A 11 11.68 10.88 -9.24
CA VAL A 11 10.69 11.45 -10.17
C VAL A 11 9.90 12.54 -9.47
N THR A 12 9.73 13.69 -10.12
CA THR A 12 8.79 14.72 -9.68
C THR A 12 7.42 14.48 -10.29
N ARG A 13 6.36 14.53 -9.48
CA ARG A 13 4.99 14.28 -9.91
C ARG A 13 4.01 15.26 -9.27
N VAL A 14 2.93 15.56 -10.00
CA VAL A 14 1.73 16.20 -9.48
C VAL A 14 0.60 15.19 -9.61
N PHE A 15 -0.14 14.96 -8.53
CA PHE A 15 -1.35 14.14 -8.56
C PHE A 15 -2.57 15.04 -8.57
N THR A 16 -3.40 14.93 -9.59
CA THR A 16 -4.62 15.72 -9.75
C THR A 16 -5.78 15.09 -8.99
N GLN A 17 -6.89 15.82 -8.84
CA GLN A 17 -8.14 15.23 -8.32
C GLN A 17 -8.59 14.04 -9.17
N GLN A 18 -8.43 14.12 -10.49
CA GLN A 18 -8.77 13.01 -11.39
C GLN A 18 -7.95 11.74 -11.09
N ASP A 19 -6.67 11.90 -10.71
CA ASP A 19 -5.85 10.75 -10.31
C ASP A 19 -6.38 10.09 -9.03
N PHE A 20 -6.88 10.88 -8.08
CA PHE A 20 -7.47 10.38 -6.84
C PHE A 20 -8.77 9.62 -7.14
N ASP A 21 -9.63 10.19 -7.98
CA ASP A 21 -10.90 9.59 -8.38
C ASP A 21 -10.69 8.27 -9.15
N ARG A 22 -9.70 8.24 -10.07
CA ARG A 22 -9.30 7.01 -10.78
C ARG A 22 -8.80 5.94 -9.82
N PHE A 23 -7.96 6.31 -8.86
CA PHE A 23 -7.48 5.34 -7.87
C PHE A 23 -8.60 4.81 -6.98
N ALA A 24 -9.54 5.67 -6.58
CA ALA A 24 -10.73 5.26 -5.83
C ALA A 24 -11.56 4.24 -6.62
N ALA A 25 -11.76 4.45 -7.92
CA ALA A 25 -12.46 3.49 -8.78
C ALA A 25 -11.74 2.13 -8.87
N LEU A 26 -10.41 2.13 -8.94
CA LEU A 26 -9.60 0.90 -9.01
C LEU A 26 -9.60 0.12 -7.70
N SER A 27 -9.36 0.82 -6.58
CA SER A 27 -9.19 0.25 -5.24
C SER A 27 -10.50 -0.01 -4.49
N GLY A 28 -11.56 0.72 -4.86
CA GLY A 28 -12.82 0.81 -4.13
C GLY A 28 -12.78 1.74 -2.92
N ASP A 29 -11.66 2.45 -2.66
CA ASP A 29 -11.54 3.40 -1.54
C ASP A 29 -12.14 4.75 -1.93
N ASP A 30 -13.45 4.87 -1.77
CA ASP A 30 -14.25 6.06 -2.09
C ASP A 30 -14.45 6.99 -0.89
N ASN A 31 -13.59 6.89 0.13
CA ASN A 31 -13.68 7.75 1.31
C ASN A 31 -13.71 9.24 0.88
N PRO A 32 -14.71 10.04 1.32
CA PRO A 32 -14.90 11.41 0.85
C PRO A 32 -13.69 12.34 1.01
N ILE A 33 -12.76 12.05 1.93
CA ILE A 33 -11.52 12.82 2.05
C ILE A 33 -10.61 12.72 0.80
N HIS A 34 -10.82 11.72 -0.04
CA HIS A 34 -10.07 11.50 -1.27
C HIS A 34 -10.78 12.06 -2.50
N VAL A 35 -12.11 11.89 -2.58
CA VAL A 35 -12.89 12.07 -3.83
C VAL A 35 -13.87 13.25 -3.81
N ASP A 36 -14.14 13.86 -2.65
CA ASP A 36 -15.10 14.97 -2.53
C ASP A 36 -14.38 16.25 -2.02
N PRO A 37 -14.03 17.19 -2.92
CA PRO A 37 -13.43 18.47 -2.55
C PRO A 37 -14.28 19.29 -1.57
N ALA A 38 -15.62 19.24 -1.67
CA ALA A 38 -16.49 20.00 -0.79
C ALA A 38 -16.53 19.40 0.61
N PHE A 39 -16.56 18.07 0.74
CA PHE A 39 -16.41 17.38 2.01
C PHE A 39 -15.04 17.65 2.63
N ALA A 40 -13.97 17.45 1.85
CA ALA A 40 -12.61 17.59 2.33
C ALA A 40 -12.31 19.03 2.81
N ALA A 41 -12.88 20.05 2.17
CA ALA A 41 -12.79 21.44 2.59
C ALA A 41 -13.39 21.73 3.99
N ARG A 42 -14.35 20.93 4.43
CA ARG A 42 -14.94 21.02 5.78
C ARG A 42 -14.26 20.13 6.80
N SER A 43 -13.48 19.15 6.35
CA SER A 43 -12.72 18.27 7.22
C SER A 43 -11.48 18.95 7.79
N LYS A 44 -10.86 18.35 8.82
CA LYS A 44 -9.56 18.80 9.35
C LYS A 44 -8.42 18.88 8.33
N PHE A 45 -8.56 18.21 7.18
CA PHE A 45 -7.55 18.24 6.11
C PHE A 45 -7.64 19.51 5.25
N GLY A 46 -8.83 20.13 5.15
CA GLY A 46 -9.11 21.34 4.39
C GLY A 46 -9.10 21.18 2.85
N ARG A 47 -8.58 20.07 2.32
CA ARG A 47 -8.47 19.74 0.89
C ARG A 47 -8.43 18.21 0.75
N THR A 48 -8.71 17.71 -0.46
CA THR A 48 -8.61 16.27 -0.75
C THR A 48 -7.18 15.77 -0.57
N VAL A 49 -7.07 14.62 0.10
CA VAL A 49 -5.80 13.97 0.43
C VAL A 49 -5.62 12.77 -0.48
N ALA A 50 -4.41 12.49 -0.92
CA ALA A 50 -4.10 11.30 -1.72
C ALA A 50 -4.33 10.02 -0.90
N HIS A 51 -4.78 8.94 -1.55
CA HIS A 51 -4.68 7.61 -0.97
C HIS A 51 -3.21 7.26 -0.73
N GLY A 52 -2.87 6.74 0.44
CA GLY A 52 -1.51 6.29 0.72
C GLY A 52 -1.02 5.24 -0.29
N MET A 53 -1.93 4.41 -0.80
CA MET A 53 -1.63 3.39 -1.81
C MET A 53 -1.45 3.96 -3.23
N LEU A 54 -2.02 5.13 -3.55
CA LEU A 54 -1.71 5.86 -4.77
C LEU A 54 -0.28 6.45 -4.71
N LEU A 55 0.13 7.00 -3.56
CA LEU A 55 1.52 7.42 -3.38
C LEU A 55 2.48 6.24 -3.52
N TYR A 56 2.08 5.09 -2.96
CA TYR A 56 2.86 3.86 -3.05
C TYR A 56 2.96 3.31 -4.49
N SER A 57 1.91 3.41 -5.31
CA SER A 57 2.00 2.99 -6.72
C SER A 57 3.04 3.79 -7.49
N ALA A 58 3.15 5.09 -7.22
CA ALA A 58 4.17 5.95 -7.84
C ALA A 58 5.60 5.66 -7.34
N VAL A 59 5.76 5.22 -6.09
CA VAL A 59 7.04 4.68 -5.58
C VAL A 59 7.45 3.44 -6.36
N SER A 60 6.52 2.49 -6.56
CA SER A 60 6.77 1.28 -7.37
C SER A 60 7.21 1.62 -8.79
N SER A 61 6.46 2.50 -9.45
CA SER A 61 6.77 3.01 -10.80
C SER A 61 8.15 3.70 -10.88
N THR A 62 8.51 4.49 -9.87
CA THR A 62 9.82 5.16 -9.79
C THR A 62 10.96 4.16 -9.68
N LEU A 63 10.81 3.12 -8.85
CA LEU A 63 11.75 2.00 -8.77
C LEU A 63 11.90 1.31 -10.14
N SER A 64 10.78 0.92 -10.77
CA SER A 64 10.75 0.27 -12.07
C SER A 64 11.38 1.10 -13.18
N SER A 65 11.31 2.43 -13.10
CA SER A 65 11.88 3.33 -14.12
C SER A 65 13.39 3.22 -14.26
N ARG A 66 14.07 2.96 -13.14
CA ARG A 66 15.53 2.87 -13.07
C ARG A 66 16.00 1.43 -13.17
N TRP A 67 15.23 0.51 -12.60
CA TRP A 67 15.55 -0.91 -12.62
C TRP A 67 14.35 -1.75 -13.07
N PRO A 68 14.03 -1.72 -14.37
CA PRO A 68 12.89 -2.48 -14.91
C PRO A 68 13.06 -3.99 -14.72
N HIS A 69 14.31 -4.45 -14.61
CA HIS A 69 14.64 -5.86 -14.35
C HIS A 69 14.67 -6.22 -12.86
N LEU A 70 14.75 -5.24 -11.95
CA LEU A 70 14.47 -5.52 -10.54
C LEU A 70 13.05 -6.07 -10.40
N GLY A 71 12.15 -5.66 -11.32
CA GLY A 71 11.08 -6.53 -11.85
C GLY A 71 10.24 -7.20 -10.78
N CYS A 72 10.00 -6.44 -9.72
CA CYS A 72 10.12 -6.85 -8.33
C CYS A 72 9.14 -7.93 -7.94
N LYS A 73 9.67 -9.13 -7.62
CA LYS A 73 9.04 -9.91 -6.56
C LYS A 73 9.30 -9.18 -5.25
N GLN A 74 8.43 -8.22 -4.97
CA GLN A 74 8.37 -7.57 -3.67
C GLN A 74 8.01 -8.62 -2.62
N LEU A 75 8.74 -8.60 -1.51
CA LEU A 75 8.53 -9.54 -0.42
C LEU A 75 7.90 -8.84 0.78
N VAL A 76 8.39 -7.63 1.08
CA VAL A 76 7.93 -6.83 2.21
C VAL A 76 7.83 -5.37 1.80
N GLN A 77 6.84 -4.70 2.36
CA GLN A 77 6.63 -3.26 2.29
C GLN A 77 6.42 -2.73 3.70
N GLU A 78 7.08 -1.63 4.04
CA GLU A 78 6.81 -0.87 5.26
C GLU A 78 6.61 0.60 4.89
N LEU A 79 5.49 1.19 5.31
CA LEU A 79 5.13 2.56 4.97
C LEU A 79 4.62 3.28 6.21
N LYS A 80 4.93 4.57 6.28
CA LYS A 80 4.32 5.55 7.18
C LYS A 80 3.80 6.70 6.33
N PHE A 81 2.76 7.38 6.81
CA PHE A 81 2.15 8.54 6.17
C PHE A 81 2.20 9.75 7.11
N PRO A 82 3.36 10.43 7.25
CA PRO A 82 3.54 11.47 8.27
C PRO A 82 2.72 12.75 8.01
N ALA A 83 2.57 13.14 6.75
CA ALA A 83 1.82 14.32 6.34
C ALA A 83 0.86 13.98 5.18
N PRO A 84 -0.33 14.61 5.12
CA PRO A 84 -1.21 14.45 3.98
C PRO A 84 -0.57 15.04 2.71
N THR A 85 -0.68 14.34 1.59
CA THR A 85 -0.34 14.88 0.26
C THR A 85 -1.64 15.33 -0.40
N TYR A 86 -1.71 16.58 -0.83
CA TYR A 86 -2.94 17.14 -1.38
C TYR A 86 -3.01 17.05 -2.91
N ALA A 87 -4.22 17.08 -3.47
CA ALA A 87 -4.42 17.21 -4.91
C ALA A 87 -3.70 18.46 -5.45
N ASP A 88 -3.17 18.37 -6.66
CA ASP A 88 -2.44 19.41 -7.39
C ASP A 88 -1.16 19.90 -6.69
N GLN A 89 -0.69 19.17 -5.67
CA GLN A 89 0.59 19.42 -5.03
C GLN A 89 1.72 18.69 -5.76
N THR A 90 2.82 19.41 -6.03
CA THR A 90 4.05 18.79 -6.51
C THR A 90 4.77 18.05 -5.39
N VAL A 91 5.13 16.80 -5.65
CA VAL A 91 5.94 15.96 -4.77
C VAL A 91 7.12 15.35 -5.53
N GLU A 92 8.21 15.11 -4.81
CA GLU A 92 9.34 14.32 -5.27
C GLU A 92 9.21 12.90 -4.72
N ILE A 93 9.23 11.91 -5.60
CA ILE A 93 9.25 10.50 -5.24
C ILE A 93 10.69 10.02 -5.36
N ARG A 94 11.21 9.39 -4.31
CA ARG A 94 12.60 8.93 -4.22
C ARG A 94 12.65 7.48 -3.76
N THR A 95 13.47 6.68 -4.43
CA THR A 95 13.88 5.35 -3.97
C THR A 95 15.39 5.26 -3.91
N GLU A 96 15.91 4.61 -2.88
CA GLU A 96 17.35 4.44 -2.68
C GLU A 96 17.65 3.01 -2.24
N VAL A 97 18.61 2.36 -2.88
CA VAL A 97 19.10 1.05 -2.43
C VAL A 97 19.95 1.23 -1.18
N ILE A 98 19.45 0.77 -0.03
CA ILE A 98 20.14 0.94 1.26
C ILE A 98 20.89 -0.31 1.70
N ALA A 99 20.54 -1.48 1.17
CA ALA A 99 21.26 -2.72 1.41
C ALA A 99 21.11 -3.69 0.24
N VAL A 100 22.15 -4.48 -0.02
CA VAL A 100 22.13 -5.61 -0.96
C VAL A 100 22.67 -6.85 -0.25
N MET A 101 21.83 -7.87 -0.12
CA MET A 101 22.17 -9.16 0.49
C MET A 101 22.37 -10.18 -0.64
N HIS A 102 23.58 -10.19 -1.21
CA HIS A 102 23.89 -10.99 -2.40
C HIS A 102 23.68 -12.50 -2.21
N SER A 103 23.99 -13.04 -1.02
CA SER A 103 23.80 -14.47 -0.71
C SER A 103 22.34 -14.89 -0.77
N ASP A 104 21.43 -13.99 -0.40
CA ASP A 104 19.99 -14.26 -0.34
C ASP A 104 19.25 -13.81 -1.60
N GLY A 105 19.97 -13.06 -2.46
CA GLY A 105 19.42 -12.45 -3.65
C GLY A 105 18.40 -11.37 -3.33
N LEU A 106 18.67 -10.53 -2.33
CA LEU A 106 17.74 -9.51 -1.85
C LEU A 106 18.35 -8.11 -1.94
N ALA A 107 17.48 -7.11 -2.08
CA ALA A 107 17.82 -5.71 -1.86
C ALA A 107 16.77 -5.05 -0.96
N GLU A 108 17.21 -4.21 -0.04
CA GLU A 108 16.35 -3.32 0.74
C GLU A 108 16.47 -1.91 0.17
N LEU A 109 15.32 -1.26 -0.02
CA LEU A 109 15.25 0.11 -0.50
C LEU A 109 14.56 1.01 0.51
N ALA A 110 15.07 2.22 0.71
CA ALA A 110 14.30 3.31 1.30
C ALA A 110 13.34 3.89 0.25
N THR A 111 12.13 4.23 0.67
CA THR A 111 11.08 4.76 -0.21
C THR A 111 10.47 6.02 0.40
N GLU A 112 10.42 7.10 -0.37
CA GLU A 112 10.01 8.41 0.13
C GLU A 112 9.16 9.15 -0.91
N VAL A 113 8.12 9.85 -0.44
CA VAL A 113 7.43 10.91 -1.17
C VAL A 113 7.57 12.18 -0.36
N VAL A 114 8.29 13.14 -0.91
CA VAL A 114 8.74 14.37 -0.25
C VAL A 114 8.01 15.56 -0.86
N GLN A 115 7.41 16.38 -0.01
CA GLN A 115 6.74 17.62 -0.38
C GLN A 115 7.78 18.75 -0.54
N ARG A 116 7.39 19.85 -1.19
CA ARG A 116 8.29 20.99 -1.46
C ARG A 116 8.90 21.62 -0.20
N ASP A 117 8.19 21.55 0.93
CA ASP A 117 8.65 22.05 2.23
C ASP A 117 9.53 21.04 3.01
N GLY A 118 9.81 19.87 2.41
CA GLY A 118 10.57 18.79 3.02
C GLY A 118 9.72 17.84 3.87
N ALA A 119 8.41 18.05 4.01
CA ALA A 119 7.54 17.11 4.71
C ALA A 119 7.42 15.79 3.94
N TYR A 120 7.33 14.68 4.67
CA TYR A 120 7.11 13.36 4.05
C TYR A 120 5.61 13.09 3.93
N GLY A 121 5.13 12.97 2.69
CA GLY A 121 3.81 12.40 2.40
C GLY A 121 3.78 10.89 2.63
N LEU A 122 4.89 10.24 2.30
CA LEU A 122 5.11 8.81 2.50
C LEU A 122 6.58 8.59 2.84
N LYS A 123 6.86 7.74 3.84
CA LYS A 123 8.22 7.29 4.15
C LYS A 123 8.22 5.83 4.55
N GLY A 124 9.14 5.05 4.00
CA GLY A 124 9.09 3.62 4.15
C GLY A 124 10.33 2.89 3.69
N LYS A 125 10.16 1.57 3.64
CA LYS A 125 11.14 0.62 3.12
C LYS A 125 10.46 -0.44 2.27
N MET A 126 11.21 -1.03 1.37
CA MET A 126 10.80 -2.14 0.55
C MET A 126 11.89 -3.20 0.51
N LEU A 127 11.52 -4.47 0.72
CA LEU A 127 12.39 -5.61 0.47
C LEU A 127 11.98 -6.29 -0.83
N VAL A 128 12.92 -6.42 -1.75
CA VAL A 128 12.71 -7.03 -3.07
C VAL A 128 13.68 -8.18 -3.31
N ARG A 129 13.24 -9.15 -4.11
CA ARG A 129 14.12 -10.20 -4.63
C ARG A 129 14.77 -9.76 -5.94
N LEU A 130 16.08 -9.95 -6.02
CA LEU A 130 16.88 -9.74 -7.22
C LEU A 130 16.72 -10.94 -8.19
N PRO A 131 16.71 -10.70 -9.51
CA PRO A 131 16.65 -11.77 -10.52
C PRO A 131 17.73 -12.84 -10.35
N GLY A 132 17.41 -14.10 -10.68
CA GLY A 132 18.36 -15.22 -10.68
C GLY A 132 18.60 -15.88 -9.32
N SER A 133 17.82 -15.52 -8.29
CA SER A 133 17.97 -16.00 -6.92
C SER A 133 16.85 -16.98 -6.55
N SER A 134 17.16 -18.10 -5.89
CA SER A 134 16.17 -19.13 -5.51
C SER A 134 15.08 -18.60 -4.57
N ALA A 135 13.94 -19.31 -4.47
CA ALA A 135 12.79 -18.88 -3.68
C ALA A 135 13.05 -18.97 -2.16
N PHE A 136 12.81 -17.88 -1.43
CA PHE A 136 12.75 -17.85 0.04
C PHE A 136 11.29 -17.83 0.50
N GLN A 137 10.96 -18.59 1.55
CA GLN A 137 9.70 -18.50 2.28
C GLN A 137 9.89 -17.58 3.49
N LEU A 138 9.09 -16.52 3.59
CA LEU A 138 9.09 -15.65 4.78
C LEU A 138 8.51 -16.42 5.99
N GLN A 139 9.21 -16.37 7.13
CA GLN A 139 8.65 -16.77 8.43
C GLN A 139 8.00 -15.56 9.11
N THR A 140 6.77 -15.73 9.60
CA THR A 140 5.99 -14.69 10.27
C THR A 140 6.16 -14.74 11.79
N GLY A 141 6.26 -13.58 12.43
CA GLY A 141 6.15 -13.42 13.89
C GLY A 141 4.92 -12.58 14.25
N GLY A 142 4.14 -13.02 15.25
CA GLY A 142 2.89 -12.37 15.65
C GLY A 142 3.05 -11.39 16.82
N PRO A 143 2.24 -10.32 16.90
CA PRO A 143 2.34 -9.34 17.98
C PRO A 143 1.50 -9.72 19.22
N GLY A 144 2.08 -9.50 20.40
CA GLY A 144 1.47 -9.67 21.72
C GLY A 144 0.67 -8.46 22.20
N GLY A 145 -0.37 -8.73 23.00
CA GLY A 145 -1.37 -7.77 23.47
C GLY A 145 -1.03 -7.08 24.80
N ASP A 146 -1.74 -5.98 25.05
CA ASP A 146 -2.57 -5.79 26.26
C ASP A 146 -3.36 -4.49 26.16
N ALA A 147 -4.53 -4.48 26.82
CA ALA A 147 -5.64 -3.53 26.67
C ALA A 147 -5.90 -2.71 27.95
N SER A 148 -6.32 -1.45 27.81
CA SER A 148 -7.23 -0.81 28.79
C SER A 148 -7.91 0.47 28.27
N ALA A 149 -9.20 0.56 28.59
CA ALA A 149 -10.12 1.69 28.81
C ALA A 149 -10.25 2.86 27.78
N LEU A 150 -11.50 3.03 27.31
CA LEU A 150 -11.99 3.83 26.17
C LEU A 150 -12.04 5.35 26.39
N SER A 151 -11.70 6.12 25.34
CA SER A 151 -12.00 7.56 25.21
C SER A 151 -12.09 8.03 23.74
N SER A 152 -13.26 7.86 23.11
CA SER A 152 -13.90 8.72 22.08
C SER A 152 -15.24 8.04 21.73
N GLU A 153 -16.28 8.77 21.28
CA GLU A 153 -17.57 8.15 20.91
C GLU A 153 -17.40 7.10 19.78
N MET A 154 -16.52 7.37 18.81
CA MET A 154 -16.18 6.44 17.71
C MET A 154 -15.48 5.16 18.20
N LEU A 155 -14.67 5.24 19.26
CA LEU A 155 -13.99 4.07 19.82
C LEU A 155 -14.94 3.15 20.60
N ARG A 156 -16.10 3.64 21.07
CA ARG A 156 -17.04 2.84 21.89
C ARG A 156 -17.59 1.61 21.17
N HIS A 157 -17.64 1.66 19.84
CA HIS A 157 -18.16 0.57 19.01
C HIS A 157 -17.06 -0.39 18.53
N LEU A 158 -15.80 -0.14 18.87
CA LEU A 158 -14.67 -0.97 18.45
C LEU A 158 -14.29 -1.96 19.54
N ALA A 159 -14.07 -3.21 19.15
CA ALA A 159 -13.57 -4.26 20.03
C ALA A 159 -12.41 -5.03 19.39
N VAL A 160 -11.46 -5.46 20.22
CA VAL A 160 -10.44 -6.43 19.79
C VAL A 160 -11.13 -7.71 19.32
N GLY A 161 -10.68 -8.27 18.19
CA GLY A 161 -11.29 -9.40 17.51
C GLY A 161 -12.39 -9.04 16.51
N GLN A 162 -12.82 -7.77 16.45
CA GLN A 162 -13.76 -7.32 15.41
C GLN A 162 -13.12 -7.39 14.04
N ARG A 163 -13.88 -7.85 13.04
CA ARG A 163 -13.41 -8.07 11.67
C ARG A 163 -14.29 -7.36 10.65
N ALA A 164 -13.68 -6.98 9.52
CA ALA A 164 -14.38 -6.60 8.31
C ALA A 164 -13.69 -7.24 7.10
N SER A 165 -14.48 -7.53 6.08
CA SER A 165 -13.97 -8.12 4.85
C SER A 165 -14.63 -7.54 3.61
N LEU A 166 -13.96 -7.69 2.48
CA LEU A 166 -14.48 -7.43 1.16
C LEU A 166 -13.95 -8.46 0.18
N GLN A 167 -14.72 -8.72 -0.87
CA GLN A 167 -14.29 -9.52 -2.00
C GLN A 167 -13.99 -8.60 -3.18
N ARG A 168 -12.90 -8.86 -3.88
CA ARG A 168 -12.53 -8.16 -5.11
C ARG A 168 -11.98 -9.13 -6.12
N ARG A 169 -12.38 -8.95 -7.38
CA ARG A 169 -11.79 -9.57 -8.56
C ARG A 169 -11.24 -8.45 -9.44
N PHE A 170 -9.93 -8.39 -9.63
CA PHE A 170 -9.30 -7.40 -10.52
C PHE A 170 -9.32 -7.91 -11.95
N SER A 171 -9.71 -7.06 -12.89
CA SER A 171 -9.69 -7.40 -14.31
C SER A 171 -8.33 -7.09 -14.96
N ALA A 172 -8.08 -7.66 -16.14
CA ALA A 172 -6.92 -7.24 -16.94
C ALA A 172 -6.97 -5.74 -17.30
N ALA A 173 -8.17 -5.19 -17.51
CA ALA A 173 -8.36 -3.76 -17.76
C ALA A 173 -8.02 -2.91 -16.53
N ASP A 174 -8.31 -3.39 -15.31
CA ASP A 174 -7.95 -2.71 -14.07
C ASP A 174 -6.42 -2.57 -13.95
N LEU A 175 -5.67 -3.60 -14.37
CA LEU A 175 -4.21 -3.58 -14.35
C LEU A 175 -3.64 -2.60 -15.38
N VAL A 176 -4.25 -2.51 -16.57
CA VAL A 176 -3.87 -1.52 -17.60
C VAL A 176 -4.12 -0.11 -17.11
N ASP A 177 -5.30 0.16 -16.54
CA ASP A 177 -5.65 1.48 -15.99
C ASP A 177 -4.75 1.86 -14.80
N TYR A 178 -4.44 0.89 -13.92
CA TYR A 178 -3.45 1.09 -12.87
C TYR A 178 -2.07 1.44 -13.44
N ALA A 179 -1.61 0.75 -14.49
CA ALA A 179 -0.29 0.98 -15.04
C ALA A 179 -0.17 2.38 -15.66
N ASP A 180 -1.21 2.82 -16.37
CA ASP A 180 -1.31 4.19 -16.88
C ASP A 180 -1.33 5.22 -15.74
N LEU A 181 -2.20 5.04 -14.75
CA LEU A 181 -2.32 5.92 -13.60
C LEU A 181 -1.01 6.01 -12.78
N ALA A 182 -0.33 4.89 -12.53
CA ALA A 182 0.92 4.87 -11.78
C ALA A 182 2.13 5.34 -12.62
N GLY A 183 2.00 5.37 -13.95
CA GLY A 183 3.13 5.49 -14.87
C GLY A 183 4.08 4.29 -14.79
N GLU A 184 3.54 3.11 -14.44
CA GLU A 184 4.28 1.87 -14.24
C GLU A 184 4.82 1.37 -15.59
N ARG A 185 6.12 1.07 -15.62
CA ARG A 185 6.84 0.67 -16.84
C ARG A 185 7.54 -0.67 -16.71
N CYS A 186 7.41 -1.34 -15.56
CA CYS A 186 7.92 -2.68 -15.40
C CYS A 186 7.16 -3.65 -16.30
N PRO A 187 7.84 -4.36 -17.23
CA PRO A 187 7.18 -5.26 -18.17
C PRO A 187 6.45 -6.43 -17.49
N VAL A 188 6.81 -6.78 -16.24
CA VAL A 188 6.12 -7.84 -15.47
C VAL A 188 4.63 -7.55 -15.31
N PHE A 189 4.21 -6.29 -15.28
CA PHE A 189 2.80 -5.93 -15.12
C PHE A 189 2.03 -5.79 -16.44
N SER A 190 2.72 -5.84 -17.60
CA SER A 190 2.10 -5.60 -18.91
C SER A 190 2.38 -6.67 -19.97
N ASP A 191 3.35 -7.55 -19.73
CA ASP A 191 3.82 -8.57 -20.67
C ASP A 191 3.93 -9.93 -19.95
N ALA A 192 3.07 -10.87 -20.33
CA ALA A 192 2.98 -12.19 -19.72
C ALA A 192 4.27 -13.02 -19.89
N ASP A 193 4.98 -12.87 -21.01
CA ASP A 193 6.22 -13.63 -21.24
C ASP A 193 7.35 -13.08 -20.37
N ARG A 194 7.40 -11.75 -20.19
CA ARG A 194 8.31 -11.11 -19.25
C ARG A 194 7.99 -11.49 -17.80
N ALA A 195 6.72 -11.56 -17.44
CA ALA A 195 6.29 -12.02 -16.11
C ALA A 195 6.72 -13.47 -15.86
N ARG A 196 6.55 -14.37 -16.84
CA ARG A 196 7.01 -15.76 -16.75
C ARG A 196 8.52 -15.90 -16.64
N GLN A 197 9.27 -15.10 -17.40
CA GLN A 197 10.73 -15.04 -17.27
C GLN A 197 11.18 -14.56 -15.88
N ALA A 198 10.37 -13.73 -15.21
CA ALA A 198 10.60 -13.27 -13.84
C ALA A 198 10.10 -14.26 -12.76
N GLY A 199 9.56 -15.42 -13.15
CA GLY A 199 9.11 -16.47 -12.23
C GLY A 199 7.67 -16.35 -11.75
N PHE A 200 6.85 -15.52 -12.39
CA PHE A 200 5.40 -15.50 -12.19
C PHE A 200 4.69 -16.46 -13.17
N ALA A 201 3.44 -16.81 -12.91
CA ALA A 201 2.64 -17.62 -13.84
C ALA A 201 2.06 -16.77 -14.99
N ASP A 202 1.73 -15.51 -14.68
CA ASP A 202 1.23 -14.48 -15.60
C ASP A 202 1.53 -13.08 -15.01
N THR A 203 1.00 -12.01 -15.61
CA THR A 203 1.09 -10.64 -15.05
C THR A 203 0.42 -10.59 -13.67
N PRO A 204 1.17 -10.32 -12.58
CA PRO A 204 0.61 -10.33 -11.25
C PRO A 204 -0.16 -9.04 -10.95
N VAL A 205 -1.16 -9.12 -10.08
CA VAL A 205 -1.83 -7.93 -9.51
C VAL A 205 -0.79 -7.11 -8.72
N PRO A 206 -0.62 -5.81 -9.02
CA PRO A 206 0.29 -4.94 -8.30
C PRO A 206 0.03 -4.88 -6.79
N GLY A 207 1.09 -4.93 -5.99
CA GLY A 207 0.99 -4.90 -4.52
C GLY A 207 0.26 -3.67 -3.97
N ALA A 208 0.32 -2.52 -4.67
CA ALA A 208 -0.43 -1.32 -4.30
C ALA A 208 -1.96 -1.50 -4.41
N LEU A 209 -2.44 -2.27 -5.39
CA LEU A 209 -3.87 -2.61 -5.49
C LEU A 209 -4.30 -3.54 -4.35
N LEU A 210 -3.46 -4.52 -3.98
CA LEU A 210 -3.71 -5.39 -2.82
C LEU A 210 -3.75 -4.59 -1.52
N GLY A 211 -2.82 -3.65 -1.32
CA GLY A 211 -2.83 -2.72 -0.20
C GLY A 211 -4.05 -1.78 -0.22
N GLY A 212 -4.51 -1.40 -1.41
CA GLY A 212 -5.72 -0.62 -1.64
C GLY A 212 -6.96 -1.26 -1.02
N LEU A 213 -7.09 -2.60 -1.11
CA LEU A 213 -8.20 -3.33 -0.47
C LEU A 213 -8.25 -3.11 1.04
N PHE A 214 -7.09 -3.10 1.70
CA PHE A 214 -7.02 -2.80 3.13
C PHE A 214 -7.33 -1.33 3.41
N SER A 215 -6.83 -0.40 2.59
CA SER A 215 -7.19 1.03 2.67
C SER A 215 -8.71 1.22 2.63
N THR A 216 -9.37 0.59 1.65
CA THR A 216 -10.84 0.59 1.51
C THR A 216 -11.51 0.08 2.77
N LEU A 217 -11.11 -1.09 3.30
CA LEU A 217 -11.70 -1.63 4.53
C LEU A 217 -11.53 -0.67 5.71
N LEU A 218 -10.34 -0.10 5.88
CA LEU A 218 -10.01 0.80 6.98
C LEU A 218 -10.82 2.10 6.90
N GLY A 219 -10.95 2.69 5.71
CA GLY A 219 -11.63 3.95 5.47
C GLY A 219 -13.16 3.86 5.40
N THR A 220 -13.72 2.69 5.07
CA THR A 220 -15.17 2.56 4.80
C THR A 220 -15.90 1.61 5.74
N ARG A 221 -15.22 0.62 6.33
CA ARG A 221 -15.88 -0.43 7.16
C ARG A 221 -15.38 -0.52 8.58
N LEU A 222 -14.06 -0.69 8.79
CA LEU A 222 -13.48 -0.94 10.10
C LEU A 222 -12.05 -0.38 10.20
N PRO A 223 -11.81 0.69 10.97
CA PRO A 223 -12.78 1.37 11.84
C PRO A 223 -13.89 2.13 11.11
N GLY A 224 -13.69 2.47 9.83
CA GLY A 224 -14.68 3.13 8.99
C GLY A 224 -14.38 4.61 8.77
N PRO A 225 -15.38 5.41 8.33
CA PRO A 225 -15.21 6.82 8.02
C PRO A 225 -14.54 7.61 9.16
N GLY A 226 -13.60 8.49 8.81
CA GLY A 226 -12.79 9.24 9.77
C GLY A 226 -11.50 8.56 10.24
N THR A 227 -11.22 7.36 9.73
CA THR A 227 -9.95 6.69 9.94
C THR A 227 -8.82 7.39 9.17
N ASN A 228 -7.75 7.77 9.89
CA ASN A 228 -6.50 8.22 9.28
C ASN A 228 -5.47 7.09 9.30
N TYR A 229 -4.98 6.69 8.14
CA TYR A 229 -4.03 5.59 8.00
C TYR A 229 -2.59 6.07 8.27
N LEU A 230 -1.97 5.61 9.35
CA LEU A 230 -0.67 6.12 9.80
C LEU A 230 0.53 5.28 9.37
N LYS A 231 0.42 3.95 9.48
CA LYS A 231 1.51 3.02 9.20
C LYS A 231 0.96 1.70 8.67
N GLN A 232 1.65 1.12 7.69
CA GLN A 232 1.37 -0.19 7.13
C GLN A 232 2.65 -1.02 7.06
N ARG A 233 2.54 -2.32 7.34
CA ARG A 233 3.54 -3.31 6.91
C ARG A 233 2.81 -4.41 6.16
N LEU A 234 3.22 -4.70 4.93
CA LEU A 234 2.70 -5.81 4.12
C LEU A 234 3.81 -6.78 3.77
N GLU A 235 3.45 -8.05 3.69
CA GLU A 235 4.23 -9.14 3.14
C GLU A 235 3.46 -9.73 1.96
N PHE A 236 4.19 -10.20 0.95
CA PHE A 236 3.61 -10.79 -0.26
C PHE A 236 4.11 -12.24 -0.43
N PRO A 237 3.51 -13.22 0.29
CA PRO A 237 3.96 -14.61 0.24
C PRO A 237 3.79 -15.24 -1.15
N SER A 238 2.71 -14.86 -1.85
CA SER A 238 2.34 -15.39 -3.17
C SER A 238 1.78 -14.29 -4.07
N PRO A 239 1.95 -14.37 -5.40
CA PRO A 239 1.29 -13.46 -6.31
C PRO A 239 -0.22 -13.73 -6.39
N ALA A 240 -1.00 -12.67 -6.60
CA ALA A 240 -2.36 -12.74 -7.09
C ALA A 240 -2.37 -12.47 -8.61
N TYR A 241 -3.35 -13.01 -9.31
CA TYR A 241 -3.53 -12.80 -10.76
C TYR A 241 -4.92 -12.23 -11.07
N PRO A 242 -5.10 -11.56 -12.22
CA PRO A 242 -6.40 -11.09 -12.67
C PRO A 242 -7.45 -12.22 -12.73
N GLU A 243 -8.71 -11.83 -12.66
CA GLU A 243 -9.89 -12.71 -12.69
C GLU A 243 -9.98 -13.71 -11.51
N GLN A 244 -9.06 -13.66 -10.55
CA GLN A 244 -9.15 -14.43 -9.32
C GLN A 244 -10.01 -13.71 -8.28
N ASP A 245 -10.84 -14.47 -7.57
CA ASP A 245 -11.54 -13.98 -6.39
C ASP A 245 -10.56 -13.82 -5.23
N LEU A 246 -10.42 -12.59 -4.76
CA LEU A 246 -9.65 -12.23 -3.58
C LEU A 246 -10.58 -11.87 -2.43
N LEU A 247 -10.32 -12.44 -1.26
CA LEU A 247 -10.95 -12.07 0.00
C LEU A 247 -9.94 -11.27 0.83
N ALA A 248 -10.17 -9.98 1.00
CA ALA A 248 -9.41 -9.13 1.90
C ALA A 248 -10.14 -9.01 3.24
N GLU A 249 -9.40 -9.11 4.33
CA GLU A 249 -9.89 -9.06 5.70
C GLU A 249 -8.99 -8.19 6.57
N VAL A 250 -9.61 -7.46 7.50
CA VAL A 250 -8.94 -6.78 8.60
C VAL A 250 -9.52 -7.21 9.93
N GLU A 251 -8.67 -7.31 10.96
CA GLU A 251 -9.06 -7.65 12.32
C GLU A 251 -8.42 -6.68 13.31
N ILE A 252 -9.21 -6.10 14.21
CA ILE A 252 -8.65 -5.28 15.30
C ILE A 252 -7.90 -6.19 16.28
N VAL A 253 -6.58 -6.02 16.37
CA VAL A 253 -5.73 -6.80 17.28
C VAL A 253 -5.37 -6.02 18.54
N ARG A 254 -5.43 -4.68 18.50
CA ARG A 254 -5.14 -3.84 19.66
C ARG A 254 -5.79 -2.47 19.55
N ILE A 255 -6.33 -1.97 20.66
CA ILE A 255 -6.84 -0.60 20.80
C ILE A 255 -6.03 0.13 21.88
N ARG A 256 -5.56 1.32 21.54
CA ARG A 256 -4.89 2.27 22.45
C ARG A 256 -5.73 3.54 22.49
N ALA A 257 -6.74 3.53 23.36
CA ALA A 257 -7.77 4.55 23.36
C ALA A 257 -7.28 5.93 23.81
N ASP A 258 -6.29 5.98 24.71
CA ASP A 258 -5.59 7.19 25.15
C ASP A 258 -4.99 7.99 23.98
N LYS A 259 -4.61 7.29 22.91
CA LYS A 259 -4.00 7.85 21.70
C LYS A 259 -4.91 7.80 20.49
N GLN A 260 -6.13 7.30 20.65
CA GLN A 260 -7.06 7.04 19.54
C GLN A 260 -6.48 6.13 18.46
N LEU A 261 -5.57 5.22 18.83
CA LEU A 261 -4.86 4.36 17.90
C LEU A 261 -5.45 2.95 17.89
N VAL A 262 -5.64 2.40 16.69
CA VAL A 262 -6.10 1.03 16.49
C VAL A 262 -5.09 0.31 15.61
N ASN A 263 -4.63 -0.84 16.07
CA ASN A 263 -3.80 -1.75 15.29
C ASN A 263 -4.69 -2.86 14.73
N LEU A 264 -4.52 -3.15 13.44
CA LEU A 264 -5.24 -4.21 12.76
C LEU A 264 -4.28 -5.18 12.10
N ALA A 265 -4.60 -6.47 12.16
CA ALA A 265 -4.01 -7.45 11.26
C ALA A 265 -4.74 -7.39 9.91
N THR A 266 -4.01 -7.56 8.82
CA THR A 266 -4.53 -7.53 7.44
C THR A 266 -4.20 -8.85 6.75
N ARG A 267 -5.15 -9.45 6.04
CA ARG A 267 -4.92 -10.68 5.25
C ARG A 267 -5.73 -10.63 3.95
N CYS A 268 -5.12 -11.05 2.86
CA CYS A 268 -5.76 -11.24 1.56
C CYS A 268 -5.46 -12.65 1.04
N THR A 269 -6.51 -13.39 0.70
CA THR A 269 -6.43 -14.78 0.23
C THR A 269 -7.18 -14.97 -1.08
N THR A 270 -6.78 -15.98 -1.86
CA THR A 270 -7.56 -16.47 -3.00
C THR A 270 -8.70 -17.38 -2.53
N SER A 271 -9.61 -17.73 -3.44
CA SER A 271 -10.65 -18.76 -3.21
C SER A 271 -10.10 -20.14 -2.82
N SER A 272 -8.84 -20.47 -3.17
CA SER A 272 -8.16 -21.70 -2.76
C SER A 272 -7.54 -21.61 -1.35
N GLY A 273 -7.65 -20.47 -0.67
CA GLY A 273 -7.03 -20.22 0.63
C GLY A 273 -5.55 -19.81 0.57
N LEU A 274 -4.98 -19.61 -0.63
CA LEU A 274 -3.61 -19.16 -0.77
C LEU A 274 -3.49 -17.70 -0.30
N THR A 275 -2.58 -17.42 0.63
CA THR A 275 -2.32 -16.05 1.08
C THR A 275 -1.45 -15.31 0.08
N VAL A 276 -1.98 -14.22 -0.47
CA VAL A 276 -1.30 -13.38 -1.46
C VAL A 276 -0.73 -12.10 -0.85
N CYS A 277 -1.35 -11.60 0.21
CA CYS A 277 -0.85 -10.46 0.96
C CYS A 277 -1.27 -10.58 2.42
N GLN A 278 -0.40 -10.21 3.36
CA GLN A 278 -0.72 -10.19 4.78
C GLN A 278 0.11 -9.13 5.51
N GLY A 279 -0.29 -8.73 6.70
CA GLY A 279 0.49 -7.75 7.45
C GLY A 279 -0.28 -7.06 8.57
N GLU A 280 0.09 -5.80 8.81
CA GLU A 280 -0.42 -4.99 9.89
C GLU A 280 -0.67 -3.54 9.43
N ALA A 281 -1.75 -2.97 9.98
CA ALA A 281 -2.12 -1.57 9.83
C ALA A 281 -2.15 -0.90 11.21
N LEU A 282 -1.74 0.37 11.25
CA LEU A 282 -1.96 1.27 12.37
C LEU A 282 -2.70 2.48 11.87
N VAL A 283 -3.84 2.75 12.50
CA VAL A 283 -4.70 3.88 12.17
C VAL A 283 -5.01 4.73 13.40
N LEU A 284 -5.30 6.00 13.14
CA LEU A 284 -5.87 6.94 14.11
C LEU A 284 -7.38 7.05 13.84
N VAL A 285 -8.20 6.82 14.87
CA VAL A 285 -9.66 6.91 14.80
C VAL A 285 -10.10 8.14 15.56
N SER A 286 -10.26 9.22 14.83
CA SER A 286 -10.65 10.53 15.36
C SER A 286 -11.77 11.08 14.48
N ASP A 287 -12.65 11.90 15.05
CA ASP A 287 -13.59 12.64 14.21
C ASP A 287 -12.81 13.48 13.19
N VAL A 288 -13.15 13.32 11.91
CA VAL A 288 -12.56 14.11 10.81
C VAL A 288 -13.48 15.26 10.39
N SER A 289 -14.69 15.30 10.99
CA SER A 289 -15.68 16.35 10.80
C SER A 289 -15.42 17.60 11.65
#